data_AF-A0A257T1B9-F1
#
_entry.id   AF-A0A257T1B9-F1
#
_cell.length_a   1.000
_cell.length_b   1.000
_cell.length_c   1.000
_cell.angle_alpha   90.00
_cell.angle_beta   90.00
_cell.angle_gamma   90.00
#
_symmetry.space_group_name_H-M   'P 1'
#
loop_
_entity.id
_entity.type
_entity.pdbx_description
1 polymer ?
#
loop_
_entity_poly.entity_id
_entity_poly.type
_entity_poly.pdbx_seq_one_letter_code
_entity_poly.pdbx_strand_id
1 'polypeptide(L)'
;MKEHFILERIAEEEKIEEQPEDYDMEIARIAQQSGESPRRVRAQLEKRNLMDTLRNQIIERKAIDLILEHASIKEVPYELEAGEAVAVDQTAGGEEVEIPEAHNPDMPGEAPHRVDQHK
;
A
#
# COMPACT_ATOMS: atom_id res chain seq x y z
N MET A 1 -1.67 2.09 -21.89
CA MET A 1 -0.90 1.46 -23.00
C MET A 1 -0.05 2.47 -23.78
N LYS A 2 -0.09 3.78 -23.49
CA LYS A 2 0.84 4.76 -24.10
C LYS A 2 1.92 5.22 -23.12
N GLU A 3 1.58 5.16 -21.83
CA GLU A 3 2.37 5.60 -20.69
C GLU A 3 3.65 4.78 -20.55
N HIS A 4 3.53 3.45 -20.57
CA HIS A 4 4.69 2.53 -20.50
C HIS A 4 5.73 2.81 -21.60
N PHE A 5 5.28 3.02 -22.84
CA PHE A 5 6.21 3.32 -23.95
C PHE A 5 6.95 4.63 -23.78
N ILE A 6 6.31 5.65 -23.20
CA ILE A 6 6.97 6.94 -22.96
C ILE A 6 8.02 6.80 -21.86
N LEU A 7 7.70 6.11 -20.77
CA LEU A 7 8.64 5.88 -19.67
C LEU A 7 9.82 5.02 -20.11
N GLU A 8 9.58 3.99 -20.93
CA GLU A 8 10.63 3.16 -21.52
C GLU A 8 11.55 3.99 -22.42
N ARG A 9 10.99 4.86 -23.27
CA ARG A 9 11.79 5.75 -24.11
C ARG A 9 12.66 6.70 -23.29
N ILE A 10 12.12 7.28 -22.22
CA ILE A 10 12.88 8.15 -21.31
C ILE A 10 14.00 7.37 -20.63
N ALA A 11 13.70 6.16 -20.14
CA ALA A 11 14.70 5.29 -19.52
C ALA A 11 15.84 4.92 -20.48
N GLU A 12 15.55 4.67 -21.75
CA GLU A 12 16.57 4.44 -22.79
C GLU A 12 17.44 5.68 -23.06
N GLU A 13 16.83 6.86 -23.20
CA GLU A 13 17.55 8.12 -23.47
C GLU A 13 18.51 8.48 -22.32
N GLU A 14 18.03 8.31 -21.09
CA GLU A 14 18.74 8.65 -19.86
C GLU A 14 19.59 7.49 -19.31
N LYS A 15 19.60 6.34 -20.00
CA LYS A 15 20.37 5.13 -19.65
C LYS A 15 20.10 4.65 -18.23
N ILE A 16 18.83 4.62 -17.86
CA ILE A 16 18.40 4.08 -16.58
C ILE A 16 18.58 2.56 -16.61
N GLU A 17 19.37 2.05 -15.67
CA GLU A 17 19.65 0.62 -15.51
C GLU A 17 19.18 0.13 -14.15
N GLU A 18 18.84 -1.15 -14.09
CA GLU A 18 18.55 -1.86 -12.85
C GLU A 18 19.84 -2.31 -12.15
N GLN A 19 19.80 -2.29 -10.83
CA GLN A 19 20.82 -2.80 -9.93
C GLN A 19 20.23 -3.91 -9.06
N PRO A 20 21.04 -4.82 -8.52
CA PRO A 20 20.56 -5.89 -7.64
C PRO A 20 19.70 -5.39 -6.47
N GLU A 21 20.06 -4.24 -5.91
CA GLU A 21 19.38 -3.60 -4.80
C GLU A 21 17.96 -3.15 -5.16
N ASP A 22 17.71 -2.77 -6.41
CA ASP A 22 16.39 -2.33 -6.86
C ASP A 22 15.38 -3.48 -6.79
N TYR A 23 15.82 -4.71 -7.07
CA TYR A 23 14.98 -5.89 -6.94
C TYR A 23 14.58 -6.11 -5.50
N ASP A 24 15.51 -5.99 -4.57
CA ASP A 24 15.21 -6.14 -3.14
C ASP A 24 14.25 -5.05 -2.65
N MET A 25 14.45 -3.81 -3.09
CA MET A 25 13.57 -2.69 -2.77
C MET A 25 12.16 -2.86 -3.34
N GLU A 26 12.03 -3.22 -4.62
CA GLU A 26 10.72 -3.40 -5.25
C GLU A 26 9.99 -4.61 -4.65
N ILE A 27 10.69 -5.71 -4.39
CA ILE A 27 10.12 -6.89 -3.71
C ILE A 27 9.66 -6.54 -2.31
N ALA A 28 10.43 -5.76 -1.55
CA ALA A 28 10.03 -5.29 -0.22
C ALA A 28 8.77 -4.40 -0.30
N ARG A 29 8.67 -3.54 -1.31
CA ARG A 29 7.52 -2.67 -1.52
C ARG A 29 6.26 -3.47 -1.87
N ILE A 30 6.38 -4.46 -2.77
CA ILE A 30 5.28 -5.38 -3.12
C ILE A 30 4.87 -6.18 -1.88
N ALA A 31 5.82 -6.69 -1.11
CA ALA A 31 5.57 -7.44 0.12
C ALA A 31 4.78 -6.61 1.14
N GLN A 32 5.15 -5.35 1.34
CA GLN A 32 4.44 -4.42 2.21
C GLN A 32 2.99 -4.18 1.76
N GLN A 33 2.77 -3.98 0.45
CA GLN A 33 1.43 -3.75 -0.11
C GLN A 33 0.54 -4.99 -0.05
N SER A 34 1.13 -6.18 -0.20
CA SER A 34 0.41 -7.46 -0.26
C SER A 34 0.29 -8.17 1.10
N GLY A 35 0.94 -7.66 2.15
CA GLY A 35 0.95 -8.28 3.48
C GLY A 35 1.73 -9.61 3.52
N GLU A 36 2.67 -9.79 2.60
CA GLU A 36 3.47 -11.01 2.47
C GLU A 36 4.91 -10.78 2.96
N SER A 37 5.68 -11.84 3.16
CA SER A 37 7.12 -11.68 3.39
C SER A 37 7.85 -11.48 2.06
N PRO A 38 8.92 -10.66 2.01
CA PRO A 38 9.74 -10.46 0.80
C PRO A 38 10.22 -11.76 0.17
N ARG A 39 10.59 -12.74 1.01
CA ARG A 39 11.00 -14.08 0.55
C ARG A 39 9.88 -14.81 -0.19
N ARG A 40 8.64 -14.70 0.27
CA ARG A 40 7.48 -15.34 -0.38
C ARG A 40 7.15 -14.68 -1.72
N VAL A 41 7.20 -13.35 -1.77
CA VAL A 41 7.01 -12.57 -3.01
C VAL A 41 8.06 -12.95 -4.05
N ARG A 42 9.35 -12.96 -3.68
CA ARG A 42 10.45 -13.37 -4.56
C ARG A 42 10.22 -14.76 -5.14
N ALA A 43 9.95 -15.75 -4.29
CA ALA A 43 9.69 -17.11 -4.73
C ALA A 43 8.48 -17.22 -5.69
N GLN A 44 7.45 -16.41 -5.49
CA GLN A 44 6.27 -16.39 -6.36
C GLN A 44 6.56 -15.75 -7.72
N LEU A 45 7.33 -14.66 -7.75
CA LEU A 45 7.74 -14.00 -8.99
C LEU A 45 8.62 -14.92 -9.83
N GLU A 46 9.61 -15.57 -9.22
CA GLU A 46 10.47 -16.57 -9.87
C GLU A 46 9.65 -17.77 -10.38
N LYS A 47 8.78 -18.35 -9.54
CA LYS A 47 7.93 -19.49 -9.92
C LYS A 47 7.02 -19.19 -11.11
N ARG A 48 6.59 -17.94 -11.27
CA ARG A 48 5.71 -17.49 -12.35
C ARG A 48 6.46 -16.89 -13.54
N ASN A 49 7.80 -16.88 -13.52
CA ASN A 49 8.65 -16.21 -14.51
C ASN A 49 8.30 -14.73 -14.70
N LEU A 50 8.02 -14.00 -13.61
CA LEU A 50 7.66 -12.59 -13.62
C LEU A 50 8.83 -11.66 -13.29
N MET A 51 10.07 -12.16 -13.32
CA MET A 51 11.26 -11.36 -13.03
C MET A 51 11.51 -10.27 -14.07
N ASP A 52 11.24 -10.55 -15.34
CA ASP A 52 11.33 -9.54 -16.41
C ASP A 52 10.26 -8.44 -16.23
N THR A 53 9.06 -8.83 -15.79
CA THR A 53 8.01 -7.85 -15.45
C THR A 53 8.43 -6.99 -14.27
N LEU A 54 9.05 -7.57 -13.25
CA LEU A 54 9.58 -6.83 -12.10
C LEU A 54 10.68 -5.86 -12.54
N ARG A 55 11.57 -6.28 -13.44
CA ARG A 55 12.59 -5.40 -14.04
C ARG A 55 11.95 -4.19 -14.70
N ASN A 56 10.91 -4.38 -15.51
CA ASN A 56 10.23 -3.27 -16.18
C ASN A 56 9.59 -2.31 -15.17
N GLN A 57 8.98 -2.83 -14.11
CA GLN A 57 8.43 -2.00 -13.02
C GLN A 57 9.49 -1.17 -12.31
N ILE A 58 10.68 -1.72 -12.09
CA ILE A 58 11.83 -1.01 -11.51
C ILE A 58 12.24 0.15 -12.41
N ILE A 59 12.43 -0.11 -13.71
CA ILE A 59 12.85 0.91 -14.68
C ILE A 59 11.79 2.01 -14.80
N GLU A 60 10.53 1.65 -14.90
CA GLU A 60 9.43 2.62 -14.96
C GLU A 60 9.40 3.52 -13.72
N ARG A 61 9.60 2.95 -12.53
CA ARG A 61 9.64 3.73 -11.30
C ARG A 61 10.81 4.71 -11.28
N LYS A 62 12.00 4.26 -11.64
CA LYS A 62 13.18 5.15 -11.74
C LYS A 62 12.98 6.27 -12.77
N ALA A 63 12.32 5.98 -13.89
CA ALA A 63 11.97 7.00 -14.88
C ALA A 63 11.00 8.03 -14.30
N ILE A 64 9.99 7.60 -13.53
CA ILE A 64 9.08 8.51 -12.82
C ILE A 64 9.85 9.37 -11.81
N ASP A 65 10.75 8.78 -11.04
CA ASP A 65 11.56 9.51 -10.06
C ASP A 65 12.40 10.60 -10.76
N LEU A 66 13.03 10.29 -11.90
CA LEU A 66 13.75 11.26 -12.72
C LEU A 66 12.85 12.38 -13.25
N ILE A 67 11.63 12.05 -13.68
CA ILE A 67 10.65 13.05 -14.13
C ILE A 67 10.29 13.99 -12.98
N LEU A 68 10.06 13.44 -11.77
CA LEU A 68 9.74 14.23 -10.58
C LEU A 68 10.88 15.16 -10.18
N GLU A 69 12.14 14.73 -10.31
CA GLU A 69 13.32 15.57 -10.05
C GLU A 69 13.37 16.82 -10.95
N HIS A 70 12.88 16.71 -12.19
CA HIS A 70 12.87 17.80 -13.17
C HIS A 70 11.53 18.54 -13.25
N ALA A 71 10.50 18.07 -12.54
CA ALA A 71 9.16 18.63 -12.62
C ALA A 71 9.04 19.94 -11.81
N SER A 72 8.36 20.93 -12.38
CA SER A 72 7.95 22.13 -11.65
C SER A 72 6.71 21.82 -10.79
N ILE A 73 6.92 21.53 -9.50
CA ILE A 73 5.85 21.20 -8.56
C ILE A 73 5.25 22.48 -7.98
N LYS A 74 3.92 22.63 -8.07
CA LYS A 74 3.17 23.71 -7.44
C LYS A 74 2.34 23.15 -6.30
N GLU A 75 2.68 23.51 -5.07
CA GLU A 75 1.87 23.18 -3.90
C GLU A 75 0.61 24.04 -3.87
N VAL A 76 -0.53 23.42 -3.61
CA VAL A 76 -1.82 24.09 -3.44
C VAL A 76 -2.43 23.65 -2.10
N PRO A 77 -2.99 24.57 -1.31
CA PRO A 77 -3.72 24.20 -0.11
C PRO A 77 -4.85 23.22 -0.45
N TYR A 78 -5.00 22.18 0.37
CA TYR A 78 -6.14 21.28 0.23
C TYR A 78 -7.39 21.95 0.79
N GLU A 79 -8.43 22.05 -0.04
CA GLU A 79 -9.76 22.51 0.38
C GLU A 79 -10.66 21.29 0.55
N LEU A 80 -11.23 21.14 1.75
CA LEU A 80 -12.26 20.15 2.01
C LEU A 80 -13.51 20.51 1.21
N GLU A 81 -13.77 19.78 0.12
CA GLU A 81 -15.08 19.75 -0.51
C GLU A 81 -16.09 19.32 0.55
N ALA A 82 -17.00 20.23 0.94
CA ALA A 82 -18.11 19.88 1.81
C ALA A 82 -19.04 18.96 1.02
N GLY A 83 -18.78 17.64 1.09
CA GLY A 83 -19.70 16.65 0.55
C GLY A 83 -21.08 16.84 1.15
N GLU A 84 -22.13 16.57 0.39
CA GLU A 84 -23.52 16.50 0.86
C GLU A 84 -23.76 15.27 1.76
N ALA A 85 -22.75 14.84 2.51
CA ALA A 85 -22.86 13.76 3.47
C ALA A 85 -23.60 14.29 4.70
N VAL A 86 -24.91 14.05 4.73
CA VAL A 86 -25.72 14.26 5.93
C VAL A 86 -25.58 13.03 6.80
N ALA A 87 -25.07 13.21 8.02
CA ALA A 87 -25.14 12.16 9.04
C ALA A 87 -26.62 11.86 9.30
N VAL A 88 -27.01 10.59 9.14
CA VAL A 88 -28.36 10.16 9.54
C VAL A 88 -28.42 10.19 11.06
N ASP A 89 -29.52 10.67 11.62
CA ASP A 89 -29.75 10.64 13.06
C ASP A 89 -29.54 9.20 13.58
N GLN A 90 -28.81 9.06 14.69
CA GLN A 90 -28.58 7.77 15.34
C GLN A 90 -29.90 7.07 15.71
N THR A 91 -31.00 7.81 15.82
CA THR A 91 -32.35 7.25 16.04
C THR A 91 -33.01 6.68 14.77
N ALA A 92 -32.53 7.04 13.57
CA ALA A 92 -33.00 6.54 12.29
C ALA A 92 -32.26 5.27 11.82
N GLY A 93 -31.05 5.03 12.36
CA GLY A 93 -30.43 3.71 12.36
C GLY A 93 -31.02 2.91 13.51
N GLY A 94 -31.83 1.90 13.21
CA GLY A 94 -32.49 1.09 14.24
C GLY A 94 -31.54 0.60 15.34
N GLU A 95 -32.14 0.34 16.51
CA GLU A 95 -31.59 -0.17 17.78
C GLU A 95 -30.15 -0.70 17.71
N GLU A 96 -29.29 -0.26 18.64
CA GLU A 96 -27.97 -0.87 18.89
C GLU A 96 -28.17 -2.37 19.16
N VAL A 97 -28.08 -3.17 18.11
CA VAL A 97 -28.01 -4.62 18.25
C VAL A 97 -26.65 -4.89 18.85
N GLU A 98 -26.62 -5.51 20.03
CA GLU A 98 -25.40 -6.03 20.62
C GLU A 98 -24.64 -6.80 19.53
N ILE A 99 -23.46 -6.29 19.17
CA ILE A 99 -22.60 -6.93 18.19
C ILE A 99 -22.30 -8.32 18.77
N PRO A 100 -22.66 -9.43 18.10
CA PRO A 100 -22.45 -10.75 18.67
C PRO A 100 -20.96 -10.92 19.01
N GLU A 101 -20.66 -11.30 20.25
CA GLU A 101 -19.28 -11.61 20.63
C GLU A 101 -18.75 -12.70 19.69
N ALA A 102 -17.58 -12.44 19.10
CA ALA A 102 -16.90 -13.40 18.26
C ALA A 102 -16.49 -14.61 19.11
N HIS A 103 -17.26 -15.68 19.07
CA HIS A 103 -16.87 -16.93 19.71
C HIS A 103 -15.76 -17.59 18.88
N ASN A 104 -14.50 -17.32 19.24
CA ASN A 104 -13.38 -18.14 18.81
C ASN A 104 -13.30 -19.37 19.74
N PRO A 105 -13.51 -20.60 19.25
CA PRO A 105 -13.50 -21.80 20.08
C PRO A 105 -12.10 -22.18 20.63
N ASP A 106 -11.04 -21.47 20.24
CA ASP A 106 -9.65 -21.89 20.47
C ASP A 106 -8.79 -20.94 21.34
N MET A 107 -9.37 -20.11 22.22
CA MET A 107 -8.56 -19.36 23.21
C MET A 107 -9.09 -19.48 24.65
N PRO A 108 -8.27 -19.96 25.62
CA PRO A 108 -8.62 -19.94 27.04
C PRO A 108 -8.61 -18.49 27.57
N GLY A 109 -9.71 -18.08 28.20
CA GLY A 109 -10.04 -16.70 28.55
C GLY A 109 -9.02 -15.97 29.42
N GLU A 110 -8.80 -14.70 29.08
CA GLU A 110 -7.94 -13.78 29.81
C GLU A 110 -8.75 -13.06 30.92
N ALA A 111 -8.20 -13.05 32.14
CA ALA A 111 -8.88 -12.56 33.35
C ALA A 111 -9.04 -11.03 33.36
N PRO A 112 -10.10 -10.48 33.99
CA PRO A 112 -10.33 -9.04 34.00
C PRO A 112 -9.31 -8.30 34.87
N HIS A 113 -8.75 -7.22 34.30
CA HIS A 113 -7.90 -6.26 34.99
C HIS A 113 -8.65 -5.61 36.16
N ARG A 114 -8.18 -5.83 37.39
CA ARG A 114 -8.60 -5.02 38.56
C ARG A 114 -7.96 -3.65 38.44
N VAL A 115 -8.80 -2.60 38.36
CA VAL A 115 -8.34 -1.22 38.48
C VAL A 115 -8.40 -0.84 39.96
N ASP A 116 -7.24 -0.81 40.61
CA ASP A 116 -7.09 -0.23 41.94
C ASP A 116 -7.38 1.28 41.86
N GLN A 117 -8.37 1.77 42.62
CA GLN A 117 -8.46 3.20 42.91
C GLN A 117 -8.11 3.42 44.38
N HIS A 118 -6.95 4.02 44.57
CA HIS A 118 -6.48 4.54 45.84
C HIS A 118 -7.28 5.79 46.24
N LYS A 119 -7.73 5.76 47.49
CA LYS A 119 -7.99 6.86 48.44
C LYS A 119 -9.23 7.75 48.27
#